data_AF-A0A699X549-F1
#
_entry.id   AF-A0A699X549-F1
#
_cell.length_a   1.000
_cell.length_b   1.000
_cell.length_c   1.000
_cell.angle_alpha   90.00
_cell.angle_beta   90.00
_cell.angle_gamma   90.00
#
_symmetry.space_group_name_H-M   'P 1'
#
loop_
_entity.id
_entity.type
_entity.pdbx_description
1 polymer ?
#
loop_
_entity_poly.entity_id
_entity_poly.type
_entity_poly.pdbx_seq_one_letter_code
_entity_poly.pdbx_strand_id
1 'polypeptide(L)'
;NALNAAAVDPWDVEAMHHLDPGGRVLIIGSGLTMVDAVVSLEQAGHRGPIDVFSRHGLLPHVRRQPPAWPDFLGADHSIRSTRQLVRALREQCEQAIAQ
;
A
#
# COMPACT_ATOMS: atom_id res chain seq x y z
N ASN A 1 23.57 5.24 25.27
CA ASN A 1 22.26 5.14 24.62
C ASN A 1 22.50 4.87 23.14
N ALA A 2 22.79 3.61 22.80
CA ALA A 2 22.92 3.22 21.41
C ALA A 2 21.49 3.04 20.88
N LEU A 3 21.03 3.95 20.02
CA LEU A 3 19.90 3.67 19.17
C LEU A 3 20.32 2.48 18.30
N ASN A 4 19.82 1.29 18.60
CA ASN A 4 19.81 0.17 17.66
C ASN A 4 18.82 0.50 16.53
N ALA A 5 19.06 1.60 15.81
CA ALA A 5 18.25 2.01 14.68
C ALA A 5 18.80 1.30 13.44
N ALA A 6 18.43 0.03 13.28
CA ALA A 6 18.51 -0.61 11.99
C ALA A 6 17.30 -0.15 11.17
N ALA A 7 17.53 0.61 10.11
CA ALA A 7 16.50 0.82 9.11
C ALA A 7 16.34 -0.49 8.33
N VAL A 8 15.21 -1.16 8.53
CA VAL A 8 14.87 -2.39 7.81
C VAL A 8 13.99 -2.02 6.63
N ASP A 9 14.25 -2.63 5.48
CA ASP A 9 13.36 -2.54 4.33
C ASP A 9 12.01 -3.18 4.70
N PRO A 10 10.87 -2.47 4.61
CA PRO A 10 9.56 -3.02 4.96
C PRO A 10 9.14 -4.23 4.11
N TRP A 11 9.86 -4.55 3.03
CA TRP A 11 9.61 -5.73 2.18
C TRP A 11 10.58 -6.89 2.42
N ASP A 12 11.61 -6.71 3.27
CA ASP A 12 12.58 -7.75 3.60
C ASP A 12 12.17 -8.50 4.87
N VAL A 13 11.32 -9.52 4.70
CA VAL A 13 10.82 -10.36 5.78
C VAL A 13 11.96 -11.11 6.49
N GLU A 14 13.01 -11.49 5.76
CA GLU A 14 14.16 -12.19 6.33
C GLU A 14 14.92 -11.28 7.31
N ALA A 15 15.13 -10.02 6.95
CA ALA A 15 15.69 -9.04 7.87
C ALA A 15 14.80 -8.82 9.11
N MET A 16 13.47 -8.90 8.98
CA MET A 16 12.55 -8.78 10.11
C MET A 16 12.65 -9.94 11.10
N HIS A 17 12.96 -11.16 10.65
CA HIS A 17 13.17 -12.32 11.53
C HIS A 17 14.36 -12.13 12.49
N HIS A 18 15.29 -11.23 12.16
CA HIS A 18 16.46 -10.93 12.99
C HIS A 18 16.18 -9.84 14.04
N LEU A 19 14.99 -9.21 14.02
CA LEU A 19 14.58 -8.24 15.02
C LEU A 19 14.28 -8.94 16.35
N ASP A 20 14.52 -8.24 17.46
CA ASP A 20 14.05 -8.69 18.77
C ASP A 20 12.51 -8.87 18.73
N PRO A 21 11.99 -10.09 18.97
CA PRO A 21 10.56 -10.33 18.98
C PRO A 21 9.79 -9.48 19.99
N GLY A 22 10.43 -9.03 21.08
CA GLY A 22 9.83 -8.15 22.09
C GLY A 22 10.22 -6.68 21.93
N GLY A 23 11.06 -6.34 20.95
CA GLY A 23 11.60 -5.00 20.75
C GLY A 23 10.53 -3.97 20.37
N ARG A 24 10.83 -2.69 20.53
CA ARG A 24 9.94 -1.63 20.03
C ARG A 24 10.26 -1.35 18.56
N VAL A 25 9.21 -1.33 17.73
CA VAL A 25 9.31 -0.92 16.32
C VAL A 25 8.58 0.40 16.11
N LEU A 26 9.22 1.32 15.40
CA LEU A 26 8.62 2.57 14.93
C LEU A 26 8.46 2.50 13.42
N ILE A 27 7.22 2.64 12.93
CA ILE A 27 6.93 2.77 11.50
C ILE A 27 6.67 4.23 11.16
N ILE A 28 7.35 4.73 10.12
CA ILE A 28 7.16 6.08 9.60
C ILE A 28 6.25 6.04 8.37
N GLY A 29 5.06 6.61 8.53
CA GLY A 29 3.99 6.59 7.54
C GLY A 29 2.87 5.61 7.94
N SER A 30 1.64 6.00 7.62
CA SER A 30 0.41 5.24 7.92
C SER A 30 -0.36 4.86 6.64
N GLY A 31 0.36 4.74 5.51
CA GLY A 31 -0.21 4.30 4.23
C GLY A 31 -0.39 2.79 4.15
N LEU A 32 -0.82 2.28 2.99
CA LEU A 32 -1.04 0.83 2.81
C LEU A 32 0.23 0.00 3.07
N THR A 33 1.41 0.50 2.68
CA THR A 33 2.70 -0.13 2.97
C THR A 33 2.96 -0.35 4.47
N MET A 34 2.39 0.46 5.36
CA MET A 34 2.50 0.21 6.80
C MET A 34 1.78 -1.08 7.19
N VAL A 35 0.62 -1.37 6.58
CA VAL A 35 -0.11 -2.63 6.80
C VAL A 35 0.75 -3.81 6.35
N ASP A 36 1.38 -3.71 5.18
CA ASP A 36 2.28 -4.76 4.67
C ASP A 36 3.46 -5.00 5.63
N ALA A 37 4.05 -3.94 6.17
CA ALA A 37 5.13 -4.02 7.16
C ALA A 37 4.67 -4.64 8.49
N VAL A 38 3.48 -4.28 9.00
CA VAL A 38 2.92 -4.87 10.22
C VAL A 38 2.66 -6.36 10.02
N VAL A 39 2.05 -6.76 8.91
CA VAL A 39 1.81 -8.18 8.59
C VAL A 39 3.14 -8.93 8.46
N SER A 40 4.15 -8.32 7.85
CA SER A 40 5.49 -8.91 7.72
C SER A 40 6.17 -9.10 9.08
N LEU A 41 6.06 -8.13 9.99
CA LEU A 41 6.54 -8.25 11.37
C LEU A 41 5.82 -9.36 12.14
N GLU A 42 4.50 -9.47 11.99
CA GLU A 42 3.72 -10.53 12.62
C GLU A 42 4.15 -11.92 12.14
N GLN A 43 4.33 -12.08 10.82
CA GLN A 43 4.86 -13.29 10.19
C GLN A 43 6.30 -13.59 10.63
N ALA A 44 7.10 -12.55 10.83
CA ALA A 44 8.46 -12.65 11.35
C ALA A 44 8.54 -13.09 12.83
N GLY A 45 7.39 -13.13 13.52
CA GLY A 45 7.30 -13.54 14.93
C GLY A 45 7.40 -12.38 15.91
N HIS A 46 7.39 -11.13 15.45
CA HIS A 46 7.42 -9.95 16.31
C HIS A 46 6.12 -9.81 17.12
N ARG A 47 6.26 -9.54 18.42
CA ARG A 47 5.18 -9.40 19.41
C ARG A 47 5.36 -8.18 20.33
N GLY A 48 6.41 -7.39 20.10
CA GLY A 48 6.70 -6.16 20.81
C GLY A 48 5.79 -5.00 20.39
N PRO A 49 5.92 -3.84 21.06
CA PRO A 49 5.11 -2.67 20.75
C PRO A 49 5.47 -2.07 19.38
N ILE A 50 4.44 -1.77 18.58
CA ILE A 50 4.56 -1.08 17.29
C ILE A 50 3.94 0.31 17.42
N ASP A 51 4.74 1.36 17.25
CA ASP A 51 4.27 2.73 17.14
C ASP A 51 4.27 3.18 15.69
N VAL A 52 3.24 3.93 15.28
CA VAL A 52 3.14 4.49 13.92
C VAL A 52 3.13 6.01 14.01
N PHE A 53 4.05 6.66 13.29
CA PHE A 53 4.07 8.11 13.16
C PHE A 53 3.66 8.54 11.75
N SER A 54 2.70 9.45 11.66
CA SER A 54 2.19 9.95 10.38
C SER A 54 2.13 11.47 10.37
N ARG A 55 2.62 12.07 9.29
CA ARG A 55 2.58 13.53 9.09
C ARG A 55 1.15 14.07 8.99
N HIS A 56 0.22 13.26 8.47
CA HIS A 56 -1.15 13.69 8.18
C HIS A 56 -2.22 12.96 9.01
N GLY A 57 -1.83 11.99 9.83
CA GLY A 57 -2.76 11.25 10.70
C GLY A 57 -3.80 10.39 9.97
N LEU A 58 -3.66 10.18 8.66
CA LEU A 58 -4.59 9.38 7.86
C LEU A 58 -4.25 7.89 7.98
N LEU A 59 -5.21 7.05 8.35
CA LEU A 59 -5.07 5.61 8.26
C LEU A 59 -5.38 5.11 6.84
N PRO A 60 -4.88 3.93 6.43
CA PRO A 60 -5.23 3.38 5.13
C PRO A 60 -6.73 3.12 5.11
N HIS A 61 -7.43 3.70 4.13
CA HIS A 61 -8.84 3.43 3.93
C HIS A 61 -9.04 2.00 3.44
N VAL A 62 -10.05 1.32 3.98
CA VAL A 62 -10.51 0.03 3.47
C VAL A 62 -10.89 0.22 2.00
N ARG A 63 -10.12 -0.39 1.10
CA ARG A 63 -10.48 -0.44 -0.31
C ARG A 63 -11.64 -1.41 -0.45
N ARG A 64 -12.84 -0.90 -0.74
CA ARG A 64 -13.91 -1.74 -1.25
C ARG A 64 -13.53 -2.17 -2.65
N GLN A 65 -13.74 -3.45 -2.97
CA GLN A 65 -13.60 -3.90 -4.34
C GLN A 65 -14.65 -3.18 -5.17
N PRO A 66 -14.25 -2.37 -6.16
CA PRO A 66 -15.23 -1.71 -7.02
C PRO A 66 -16.04 -2.78 -7.77
N PRO A 67 -17.26 -2.45 -8.23
CA PRO A 67 -17.99 -3.32 -9.13
C PRO A 67 -17.13 -3.65 -10.36
N ALA A 68 -17.42 -4.79 -10.99
CA ALA A 68 -16.80 -5.12 -12.26
C ALA A 68 -17.03 -3.98 -13.26
N TRP A 69 -15.95 -3.51 -13.88
CA TRP A 69 -16.00 -2.44 -14.89
C TRP A 69 -15.83 -3.05 -16.28
N PRO A 70 -16.49 -2.52 -17.32
CA PRO A 70 -16.29 -3.00 -18.69
C PRO A 70 -14.82 -2.91 -19.11
N ASP A 71 -14.33 -3.93 -19.82
CA ASP A 71 -13.05 -3.87 -20.52
C ASP A 71 -13.19 -3.01 -21.79
N PHE A 72 -13.29 -1.69 -21.59
CA PHE A 72 -13.46 -0.71 -22.66
C PHE A 72 -12.25 -0.65 -23.61
N LEU A 73 -11.07 -1.10 -23.16
CA LEU A 73 -9.86 -1.17 -24.00
C LEU A 73 -9.89 -2.41 -24.90
N GLY A 74 -10.34 -3.55 -24.37
CA GLY A 74 -10.58 -4.75 -25.15
C GLY A 74 -11.75 -4.59 -26.13
N ALA A 75 -12.75 -3.76 -25.78
CA ALA A 75 -13.91 -3.49 -26.62
C ALA A 75 -13.61 -2.52 -27.78
N ASP A 76 -12.70 -1.54 -27.61
CA ASP A 76 -12.39 -0.54 -28.63
C ASP A 76 -10.96 -0.68 -29.19
N HIS A 77 -10.83 -1.50 -30.23
CA HIS A 77 -9.58 -1.65 -30.96
C HIS A 77 -9.21 -0.43 -31.82
N SER A 78 -10.03 0.62 -31.90
CA SER A 78 -9.67 1.86 -32.63
C SER A 78 -8.72 2.78 -31.84
N ILE A 79 -8.54 2.51 -30.55
CA ILE A 79 -7.57 3.19 -29.69
C ILE A 79 -6.16 2.78 -30.12
N ARG A 80 -5.46 3.66 -30.85
CA ARG A 80 -4.13 3.40 -31.43
C ARG A 80 -3.04 4.36 -30.95
N SER A 81 -3.34 5.23 -29.99
CA SER A 81 -2.39 6.20 -29.46
C SER A 81 -2.57 6.44 -27.96
N THR A 82 -1.49 6.84 -27.28
CA THR A 82 -1.51 7.20 -25.86
C THR A 82 -2.54 8.29 -25.57
N ARG A 83 -2.71 9.26 -26.48
CA ARG A 83 -3.70 10.33 -26.33
C ARG A 83 -5.13 9.78 -26.31
N GLN A 84 -5.46 8.86 -27.23
CA GLN A 84 -6.77 8.21 -27.26
C GLN A 84 -7.00 7.36 -26.01
N LEU A 85 -6.00 6.60 -25.58
CA LEU A 85 -6.08 5.76 -24.39
C LEU A 85 -6.35 6.60 -23.13
N VAL A 86 -5.61 7.69 -22.91
CA VAL A 86 -5.82 8.55 -21.75
C VAL A 86 -7.17 9.26 -21.81
N ARG A 87 -7.66 9.61 -23.01
CA ARG A 87 -9.00 10.17 -23.19
C ARG A 87 -10.08 9.16 -22.80
N ALA A 88 -10.03 7.95 -23.35
CA ALA A 88 -10.99 6.88 -23.03
C ALA A 88 -10.98 6.56 -21.53
N LEU A 89 -9.80 6.48 -20.90
CA LEU A 89 -9.67 6.28 -19.46
C LEU A 89 -10.38 7.38 -18.65
N ARG A 90 -10.20 8.65 -19.03
CA ARG A 90 -10.88 9.77 -18.33
C ARG A 90 -12.39 9.69 -18.48
N GLU A 91 -12.89 9.40 -19.68
CA GLU A 91 -14.33 9.23 -19.93
C GLU A 91 -14.91 8.10 -19.06
N GLN A 92 -14.18 6.99 -18.90
CA GLN A 92 -14.58 5.89 -18.00
C GLN A 92 -14.51 6.26 -16.52
N CYS A 93 -13.50 7.01 -16.09
CA CYS A 93 -13.43 7.53 -14.71
C CYS A 93 -14.59 8.48 -14.40
N GLU A 94 -14.95 9.36 -15.33
CA GLU A 94 -16.10 10.26 -15.17
C GLU A 94 -17.40 9.46 -15.04
N GLN A 95 -17.59 8.41 -15.85
CA GLN A 95 -18.73 7.50 -15.74
C GLN A 95 -18.77 6.77 -14.40
N ALA A 96 -17.61 6.34 -13.88
CA ALA A 96 -17.51 5.65 -12.59
C ALA A 96 -17.81 6.55 -11.40
N ILE A 97 -17.40 7.82 -11.45
CA ILE A 97 -17.67 8.80 -10.39
C ILE A 97 -19.15 9.23 -10.38
N ALA A 98 -19.81 9.20 -11.53
CA ALA A 98 -21.22 9.55 -11.67
C ALA A 98 -22.20 8.45 -11.20
N GLN A 99 -21.71 7.23 -10.93
CA GLN A 99 -22.49 6.10 -10.38
C GLN A 99 -22.47 6.10 -8.85
#